data_AF-A0A8K0RJN3-F1
#
_entry.id   AF-A0A8K0RJN3-F1
#
_cell.length_a   1.000
_cell.length_b   1.000
_cell.length_c   1.000
_cell.angle_alpha   90.00
_cell.angle_beta   90.00
_cell.angle_gamma   90.00
#
_symmetry.space_group_name_H-M   'P 1'
#
loop_
_entity.id
_entity.type
_entity.pdbx_description
1 polymer ?
#
loop_
_entity_poly.entity_id
_entity_poly.type
_entity_poly.pdbx_seq_one_letter_code
_entity_poly.pdbx_strand_id
1 'polypeptide(L)'
;MANLAAVHYTVDPSTNPGSWPPPAPEHGTAIIYRVNVIFINVHGDSNFRILQTGTNQHVHHAVMQVTKHIARGVYRIISMNVSDYSCVVVMTTEKSREELMFKNGFPWDRQSDPQPDVILK
;
A
#
# COMPACT_ATOMS: atom_id res chain seq x y z
N MET A 1 2.34 -30.16 29.98
CA MET A 1 2.18 -28.96 29.15
C MET A 1 3.51 -28.73 28.45
N ALA A 2 3.55 -28.82 27.11
CA ALA A 2 4.79 -28.64 26.37
C ALA A 2 5.23 -27.17 26.48
N ASN A 3 6.47 -26.97 26.90
CA ASN A 3 7.11 -25.66 26.98
C ASN A 3 7.35 -25.21 25.53
N LEU A 4 6.46 -24.39 24.95
CA LEU A 4 6.66 -23.82 23.63
C LEU A 4 7.87 -22.89 23.71
N ALA A 5 9.03 -23.40 23.27
CA ALA A 5 10.25 -22.61 23.22
C ALA A 5 9.99 -21.37 22.35
N ALA A 6 10.27 -20.19 22.88
CA ALA A 6 10.17 -18.94 22.13
C ALA A 6 11.04 -19.06 20.87
N VAL A 7 10.42 -18.96 19.69
CA VAL A 7 11.14 -18.99 18.41
C VAL A 7 11.74 -17.61 18.20
N HIS A 8 13.05 -17.49 18.46
CA HIS A 8 13.82 -16.30 18.13
C HIS A 8 14.31 -16.41 16.68
N TYR A 9 13.82 -15.54 15.81
CA TYR A 9 14.36 -15.38 14.45
C TYR A 9 15.03 -14.01 14.34
N THR A 10 16.20 -13.99 13.70
CA THR A 10 16.91 -12.75 13.36
C THR A 10 16.70 -12.52 11.87
N VAL A 11 16.19 -11.34 11.52
CA VAL A 11 16.08 -10.90 10.12
C VAL A 11 17.19 -9.90 9.84
N ASP A 12 17.77 -9.97 8.65
CA ASP A 12 18.61 -8.90 8.14
C ASP A 12 17.70 -7.80 7.56
N PRO A 13 17.64 -6.61 8.19
CA PRO A 13 16.76 -5.52 7.74
C PRO A 13 17.14 -4.98 6.36
N SER A 14 18.31 -5.33 5.81
CA SER A 14 18.73 -4.98 4.45
C SER A 14 18.11 -5.88 3.37
N THR A 15 17.52 -7.02 3.75
CA THR A 15 16.88 -7.97 2.83
C THR A 15 15.39 -7.66 2.63
N ASN A 16 14.79 -8.18 1.56
CA ASN A 16 13.39 -7.88 1.24
C ASN A 16 12.44 -8.45 2.33
N PRO A 17 11.59 -7.62 2.98
CA PRO A 17 10.63 -8.09 3.97
C PRO A 17 9.70 -9.21 3.48
N GLY A 18 9.41 -9.27 2.18
CA GLY A 18 8.62 -10.35 1.58
C GLY A 18 9.29 -11.73 1.59
N SER A 19 10.59 -11.79 1.91
CA SER A 19 11.36 -13.04 2.05
C SER A 19 11.58 -13.43 3.51
N TRP A 20 11.16 -12.60 4.46
CA TRP A 20 11.30 -12.91 5.88
C TRP A 20 10.33 -14.01 6.31
N PRO A 21 10.69 -14.83 7.30
CA PRO A 21 9.78 -15.79 7.88
C PRO A 21 8.51 -15.09 8.39
N PRO A 22 7.31 -15.67 8.19
CA PRO A 22 6.09 -15.10 8.72
C PRO A 22 6.17 -15.07 10.25
N PRO A 23 5.72 -13.98 10.90
CA PRO A 23 5.73 -13.91 12.34
C PRO A 23 4.80 -14.97 12.96
N ALA A 24 5.12 -15.38 14.19
CA ALA A 24 4.27 -16.30 14.95
C ALA A 24 2.84 -15.73 15.06
N PRO A 25 1.78 -16.54 14.86
CA PRO A 25 0.39 -16.06 14.76
C PRO A 25 -0.09 -15.25 15.97
N GLU A 26 0.53 -15.49 17.13
CA GLU A 26 0.18 -14.91 18.43
C GLU A 26 0.89 -13.60 18.76
N HIS A 27 1.82 -13.14 17.93
CA HIS A 27 2.54 -11.88 18.13
C HIS A 27 2.26 -10.95 16.95
N GLY A 28 1.26 -10.07 17.15
CA GLY A 28 0.94 -8.97 16.24
C GLY A 28 2.16 -8.10 16.04
N THR A 29 2.82 -8.28 14.90
CA THR A 29 4.17 -7.78 14.64
C THR A 29 4.08 -6.82 13.47
N ALA A 30 4.75 -5.68 13.62
CA ALA A 30 4.71 -4.58 12.66
C ALA A 30 4.78 -5.06 11.21
N ILE A 31 3.83 -4.63 10.37
CA ILE A 31 3.87 -4.92 8.93
C ILE A 31 4.92 -4.00 8.32
N ILE A 32 6.07 -4.59 7.94
CA ILE A 32 7.18 -3.88 7.31
C ILE A 32 7.11 -4.14 5.81
N TYR A 33 7.10 -3.06 5.03
CA TYR A 33 7.14 -3.12 3.57
C TYR A 33 8.50 -2.69 3.07
N ARG A 34 8.97 -3.29 1.97
CA ARG A 34 10.15 -2.78 1.25
C ARG A 34 9.95 -1.33 0.81
N VAL A 35 8.76 -1.03 0.31
CA VAL A 35 8.33 0.31 -0.10
C VAL A 35 7.09 0.68 0.71
N ASN A 36 7.22 1.67 1.59
CA ASN A 36 6.11 2.23 2.34
C ASN A 36 5.32 3.21 1.45
N VAL A 37 4.01 3.06 1.38
CA VAL A 37 3.14 3.91 0.54
C VAL A 37 2.13 4.62 1.43
N ILE A 38 2.10 5.94 1.39
CA ILE A 38 1.19 6.77 2.20
C ILE A 38 0.31 7.60 1.27
N PHE A 39 -1.00 7.43 1.37
CA PHE A 39 -1.98 8.27 0.72
C PHE A 39 -2.53 9.27 1.72
N ILE A 40 -2.51 10.55 1.36
CA ILE A 40 -3.06 11.65 2.16
C ILE A 40 -4.10 12.37 1.29
N ASN A 41 -5.36 12.35 1.71
CA ASN A 41 -6.43 13.09 1.06
C ASN A 41 -6.71 14.40 1.80
N VAL A 42 -6.63 15.50 1.06
CA VAL A 42 -6.85 16.85 1.61
C VAL A 42 -8.26 17.37 1.37
N HIS A 43 -9.12 16.63 0.67
CA HIS A 43 -10.49 17.06 0.39
C HIS A 43 -11.31 17.12 1.68
N GLY A 44 -11.86 18.30 2.01
CA GLY A 44 -12.59 18.55 3.26
C GLY A 44 -13.80 17.63 3.45
N ASP A 45 -14.55 17.38 2.39
CA ASP A 45 -15.84 16.67 2.45
C ASP A 45 -15.74 15.14 2.40
N SER A 46 -14.53 14.57 2.23
CA SER A 46 -14.33 13.12 2.29
C SER A 46 -13.99 12.66 3.72
N ASN A 47 -14.54 11.52 4.13
CA ASN A 47 -14.17 10.85 5.38
C ASN A 47 -12.86 10.05 5.28
N PHE A 48 -12.28 9.93 4.08
CA PHE A 48 -10.96 9.36 3.89
C PHE A 48 -9.89 10.44 4.10
N ARG A 49 -8.99 10.25 5.08
CA ARG A 49 -7.91 11.19 5.39
C ARG A 49 -6.53 10.63 5.04
N ILE A 50 -6.18 9.50 5.64
CA ILE A 50 -4.86 8.89 5.48
C ILE A 50 -5.01 7.36 5.33
N LEU A 51 -4.15 6.78 4.49
CA LEU A 51 -3.91 5.34 4.44
C LEU A 51 -2.41 5.10 4.32
N GLN A 52 -1.87 4.30 5.23
CA GLN A 52 -0.53 3.73 5.10
C GLN A 52 -0.65 2.27 4.67
N THR A 53 0.13 1.91 3.66
CA THR A 53 0.24 0.56 3.10
C THR A 53 1.64 0.38 2.54
N GLY A 54 1.87 -0.63 1.71
CA GLY A 54 3.12 -0.76 1.00
C GLY A 54 3.19 -2.01 0.14
N THR A 55 4.35 -2.20 -0.48
CA THR A 55 4.65 -3.35 -1.32
C THR A 55 6.06 -3.85 -1.03
N ASN A 56 6.27 -5.15 -1.24
CA ASN A 56 7.58 -5.78 -1.19
C ASN A 56 8.28 -5.81 -2.57
N GLN A 57 7.67 -5.18 -3.57
CA GLN A 57 8.24 -5.00 -4.91
C GLN A 57 9.11 -3.73 -4.99
N HIS A 58 9.66 -3.45 -6.17
CA HIS A 58 10.37 -2.19 -6.46
C HIS A 58 9.40 -0.99 -6.41
N VAL A 59 9.90 0.21 -6.09
CA VAL A 59 9.08 1.42 -6.00
C VAL A 59 8.31 1.72 -7.30
N HIS A 60 8.82 1.31 -8.45
CA HIS A 60 8.11 1.41 -9.73
C HIS A 60 6.75 0.74 -9.71
N HIS A 61 6.57 -0.35 -8.95
CA HIS A 61 5.28 -1.00 -8.79
C HIS A 61 4.25 -0.07 -8.10
N ALA A 62 4.68 0.63 -7.04
CA ALA A 62 3.84 1.60 -6.35
C ALA A 62 3.49 2.78 -7.28
N VAL A 63 4.47 3.30 -8.02
CA VAL A 63 4.25 4.40 -8.98
C VAL A 63 3.27 3.97 -10.07
N MET A 64 3.44 2.79 -10.67
CA MET A 64 2.51 2.26 -11.67
C MET A 64 1.08 2.15 -11.12
N GLN A 65 0.93 1.64 -9.90
CA GLN A 65 -0.39 1.52 -9.28
C GLN A 65 -1.04 2.89 -9.08
N VAL A 66 -0.28 3.89 -8.61
CA VAL A 66 -0.74 5.27 -8.50
C VAL A 66 -1.17 5.82 -9.85
N THR A 67 -0.38 5.64 -10.91
CA THR A 67 -0.73 6.11 -12.26
C THR A 67 -2.02 5.48 -12.79
N LYS A 68 -2.23 4.18 -12.54
CA LYS A 68 -3.50 3.51 -12.89
C LYS A 68 -4.69 4.16 -12.19
N HIS A 69 -4.58 4.48 -10.90
CA HIS A 69 -5.66 5.15 -10.17
C HIS A 69 -6.02 6.52 -10.77
N ILE A 70 -5.00 7.30 -11.17
CA ILE A 70 -5.23 8.59 -11.83
C ILE A 70 -5.96 8.40 -13.16
N ALA A 71 -5.49 7.47 -13.98
CA ALA A 71 -6.09 7.21 -15.30
C ALA A 71 -7.54 6.72 -15.21
N ARG A 72 -7.89 6.01 -14.13
CA ARG A 72 -9.26 5.58 -13.82
C ARG A 72 -10.11 6.66 -13.14
N GLY A 73 -9.55 7.84 -12.87
CA GLY A 73 -10.27 8.94 -12.23
C GLY A 73 -10.63 8.69 -10.76
N VAL A 74 -9.88 7.84 -10.05
CA VAL A 74 -10.14 7.53 -8.63
C VAL A 74 -9.90 8.77 -7.76
N TYR A 75 -8.85 9.51 -8.06
CA TYR A 75 -8.47 10.75 -7.40
C TYR A 75 -7.57 11.58 -8.32
N ARG A 76 -7.32 12.83 -7.93
CA ARG A 76 -6.32 13.70 -8.56
C ARG A 76 -5.12 13.86 -7.64
N ILE A 77 -3.91 13.81 -8.20
CA ILE A 77 -2.68 14.09 -7.45
C ILE A 77 -2.49 15.59 -7.30
N ILE A 78 -2.17 16.02 -6.08
CA ILE A 78 -1.68 17.36 -5.77
C ILE A 78 -0.16 17.34 -5.73
N SER A 79 0.43 16.36 -5.04
CA SER A 79 1.87 16.14 -5.02
C SER A 79 2.19 14.68 -4.78
N MET A 80 3.36 14.25 -5.26
CA MET A 80 3.87 12.90 -5.04
C MET A 80 5.37 12.98 -4.77
N ASN A 81 5.83 12.39 -3.66
CA ASN A 81 7.25 12.26 -3.34
C ASN A 81 7.63 10.78 -3.38
N VAL A 82 8.70 10.45 -4.10
CA VAL A 82 9.09 9.06 -4.37
C VAL A 82 10.59 8.90 -4.11
N SER A 83 10.93 7.82 -3.41
CA SER A 83 12.28 7.33 -3.15
C SER A 83 12.28 5.80 -3.20
N ASP A 84 13.45 5.17 -3.20
CA ASP A 84 13.57 3.70 -3.30
C ASP A 84 12.75 2.91 -2.27
N TYR A 85 12.47 3.51 -1.11
CA TYR A 85 11.79 2.87 0.03
C TYR A 85 10.47 3.55 0.43
N SER A 86 10.08 4.65 -0.21
CA SER A 86 8.90 5.42 0.18
C SER A 86 8.21 6.08 -1.00
N CYS A 87 6.88 6.03 -1.02
CA CYS A 87 6.03 6.76 -1.94
C CYS A 87 4.92 7.47 -1.15
N VAL A 88 4.97 8.80 -1.09
CA VAL A 88 3.94 9.62 -0.44
C VAL A 88 3.12 10.32 -1.51
N VAL A 89 1.82 10.06 -1.51
CA VAL A 89 0.85 10.59 -2.48
C VAL A 89 -0.09 11.52 -1.74
N VAL A 90 -0.01 12.82 -2.01
CA VAL A 90 -1.00 13.80 -1.59
C VAL A 90 -2.00 13.94 -2.72
N MET A 91 -3.25 13.63 -2.43
CA MET A 91 -4.34 13.57 -3.40
C MET A 91 -5.56 14.34 -2.93
N THR A 92 -6.48 14.56 -3.86
CA THR A 92 -7.81 15.08 -3.57
C THR A 92 -8.87 14.22 -4.24
N THR A 93 -9.88 13.84 -3.46
CA THR A 93 -11.06 13.13 -3.92
C THR A 93 -12.23 13.33 -2.94
N GLU A 94 -13.41 13.55 -3.48
CA GLU A 94 -14.68 13.61 -2.73
C GLU A 94 -15.14 12.21 -2.29
N LYS A 95 -14.60 11.15 -2.92
CA LYS A 95 -14.98 9.76 -2.66
C LYS A 95 -14.76 9.39 -1.19
N SER A 96 -15.69 8.62 -0.62
CA SER A 96 -15.58 8.13 0.76
C SER A 96 -14.53 7.01 0.87
N ARG A 97 -14.09 6.71 2.10
CA ARG A 97 -13.20 5.57 2.36
C ARG A 97 -13.81 4.25 1.89
N GLU A 98 -15.11 4.08 2.10
CA GLU A 98 -15.81 2.86 1.67
C GLU A 98 -15.84 2.76 0.15
N GLU A 99 -16.16 3.84 -0.54
CA GLU A 99 -16.16 3.88 -2.01
C GLU A 99 -14.76 3.57 -2.58
N LEU A 100 -13.72 4.15 -1.99
CA LEU A 100 -12.32 3.89 -2.36
C LEU A 100 -11.92 2.42 -2.12
N MET A 101 -12.32 1.83 -0.99
CA MET A 101 -11.90 0.47 -0.62
C MET A 101 -12.73 -0.64 -1.30
N PHE A 102 -13.94 -0.31 -1.76
CA PHE A 102 -14.88 -1.28 -2.32
C PHE A 102 -14.73 -1.47 -3.83
N LYS A 103 -14.40 -0.41 -4.58
CA LYS A 103 -14.24 -0.44 -6.04
C LYS A 103 -13.01 0.35 -6.46
N ASN A 104 -12.48 0.06 -7.65
CA ASN A 104 -11.39 0.80 -8.33
C ASN A 104 -9.95 0.33 -8.06
N GLY A 105 -9.76 -0.83 -7.42
CA GLY A 105 -8.41 -1.38 -7.18
C GLY A 105 -7.56 -0.56 -6.23
N PHE A 106 -8.17 0.27 -5.37
CA PHE A 106 -7.45 1.05 -4.37
C PHE A 106 -7.33 0.27 -3.04
N PRO A 107 -6.16 0.30 -2.37
CA PRO A 107 -4.89 0.90 -2.81
C PRO A 107 -4.09 0.02 -3.79
N TRP A 108 -4.49 -1.25 -3.99
CA TRP A 108 -3.81 -2.21 -4.86
C TRP A 108 -4.82 -3.02 -5.68
N ASP A 109 -4.52 -3.22 -6.97
CA ASP A 109 -5.31 -4.09 -7.87
C ASP A 109 -5.37 -5.51 -7.29
N ARG A 110 -6.56 -6.12 -7.28
CA ARG A 110 -6.77 -7.49 -6.80
C ARG A 110 -7.07 -8.40 -7.99
N GLN A 111 -6.53 -9.62 -7.99
CA GLN A 111 -6.83 -10.61 -9.04
C GLN A 111 -8.32 -10.96 -9.09
N SER A 112 -9.01 -10.93 -7.95
CA SER A 112 -10.43 -11.20 -7.84
C SER A 112 -11.34 -10.03 -8.28
N ASP A 113 -10.77 -8.87 -8.59
CA ASP A 113 -11.50 -7.65 -8.99
C ASP A 113 -10.77 -6.96 -10.15
N PRO A 114 -10.93 -7.48 -11.39
CA PRO A 114 -10.27 -6.93 -12.57
C PRO A 114 -10.72 -5.50 -12.82
N GLN A 115 -9.75 -4.60 -12.87
CA GLN A 115 -10.01 -3.19 -13.16
C GLN A 115 -9.86 -2.90 -14.65
N PRO A 116 -10.51 -1.85 -15.18
CA PRO A 116 -10.31 -1.43 -16.56
C PRO A 116 -8.82 -1.27 -16.87
N ASP A 117 -8.42 -1.80 -18.03
CA ASP A 117 -7.05 -1.69 -18.51
C ASP A 117 -6.70 -0.21 -18.76
N VAL A 118 -5.50 0.15 -18.34
CA VAL A 118 -4.94 1.49 -18.54
C VAL A 118 -3.72 1.33 -19.42
N ILE A 119 -3.76 1.93 -20.61
CA ILE A 119 -2.59 2.02 -21.49
C ILE A 119 -1.71 3.16 -20.95
N LEU A 120 -0.70 2.79 -20.18
CA LEU A 120 0.38 3.71 -19.79
C LEU A 120 1.35 3.77 -20.97
N LYS A 121 1.29 4.85 -21.75
CA LYS A 121 2.22 5.12 -22.87
C LYS A 121 3.51 5.74 -22.36
#